data_AF-A0A527ZC49-F1
#
_entry.id   AF-A0A527ZC49-F1
#
_cell.length_a   1.000
_cell.length_b   1.000
_cell.length_c   1.000
_cell.angle_alpha   90.00
_cell.angle_beta   90.00
_cell.angle_gamma   90.00
#
_symmetry.space_group_name_H-M   'P 1'
#
loop_
_entity.id
_entity.type
_entity.pdbx_description
1 polymer ?
#
loop_
_entity_poly.entity_id
_entity_poly.type
_entity_poly.pdbx_seq_one_letter_code
_entity_poly.pdbx_strand_id
1 'polypeptide(L)' 'GGVLAMFGAIAVLLFVPWLDTSKVRSAVYRPWYRRFFWLFVANALFLGWLGSKPAEGWYIPAMQVSTIYYFAFFLVVMPL' A
#
# COMPACT_ATOMS: atom_id res chain seq x y z
N GLY A 1 -4.88 -9.05 -15.37
CA GLY A 1 -4.44 -7.94 -14.50
C GLY A 1 -4.80 -8.18 -13.05
N GLY A 2 -6.08 -8.09 -12.69
CA GLY A 2 -6.53 -8.10 -11.28
C GLY A 2 -6.10 -9.30 -10.44
N VAL A 3 -6.15 -10.53 -11.00
CA VAL A 3 -5.72 -11.74 -10.28
C VAL A 3 -4.26 -11.66 -9.84
N LEU A 4 -3.36 -11.20 -10.72
CA LEU A 4 -1.94 -11.00 -10.38
C LEU A 4 -1.77 -9.92 -9.31
N ALA A 5 -2.59 -8.88 -9.31
CA ALA A 5 -2.56 -7.85 -8.27
C ALA A 5 -3.06 -8.40 -6.91
N MET A 6 -4.06 -9.27 -6.90
CA MET A 6 -4.54 -9.90 -5.65
C MET A 6 -3.48 -10.82 -5.04
N PHE A 7 -2.88 -11.70 -5.85
CA PHE A 7 -1.77 -12.54 -5.38
C PHE A 7 -0.53 -11.71 -5.02
N GLY A 8 -0.24 -10.67 -5.81
CA GLY A 8 0.86 -9.73 -5.56
C GLY A 8 0.70 -8.99 -4.23
N ALA A 9 -0.51 -8.62 -3.85
CA ALA A 9 -0.76 -7.93 -2.58
C ALA A 9 -0.45 -8.82 -1.36
N ILE A 10 -0.68 -10.13 -1.46
CA ILE A 10 -0.30 -11.08 -0.41
C ILE A 10 1.20 -11.39 -0.48
N ALA A 11 1.73 -11.61 -1.68
CA ALA A 11 3.13 -11.96 -1.88
C ALA A 11 4.07 -10.84 -1.39
N VAL A 12 3.72 -9.57 -1.59
CA VAL A 12 4.56 -8.44 -1.16
C VAL A 12 4.80 -8.43 0.36
N LEU A 13 3.84 -8.94 1.14
CA LEU A 13 3.98 -9.07 2.60
C LEU A 13 5.07 -10.07 2.99
N LEU A 14 5.28 -11.12 2.20
CA LEU A 14 6.36 -12.08 2.42
C LEU A 14 7.74 -11.44 2.16
N PHE A 15 7.80 -10.46 1.27
CA PHE A 15 9.04 -9.75 0.94
C PHE A 15 9.34 -8.55 1.85
N VAL A 16 8.43 -8.19 2.76
CA VAL A 16 8.62 -7.08 3.73
C VAL A 16 9.95 -7.12 4.49
N PRO A 17 10.43 -8.25 5.06
CA PRO A 17 11.70 -8.25 5.79
C PRO A 17 12.93 -7.99 4.91
N TRP A 18 12.82 -8.17 3.59
CA TRP A 18 13.87 -7.80 2.63
C TRP A 18 13.71 -6.38 2.07
N LEU A 19 12.50 -5.81 2.15
CA LEU A 19 12.18 -4.46 1.67
C LEU A 19 12.44 -3.37 2.72
N ASP A 20 12.38 -3.69 4.02
CA ASP A 20 12.80 -2.75 5.08
C ASP A 20 14.34 -2.74 5.20
N THR A 21 14.97 -1.88 4.41
CA THR A 21 16.43 -1.73 4.33
C THR A 21 17.02 -0.91 5.47
N SER A 22 16.21 -0.28 6.31
CA SER A 22 16.72 0.74 7.22
C SER A 22 17.12 0.18 8.58
N LYS A 23 18.26 0.70 9.06
CA LYS A 23 18.97 0.24 10.26
C LYS A 23 18.15 0.34 11.55
N VAL A 24 17.10 1.18 11.56
CA VAL A 24 16.31 1.46 12.77
C VAL A 24 15.02 0.65 12.74
N ARG A 25 14.97 -0.43 13.51
CA ARG A 25 13.82 -1.37 13.54
C ARG A 25 12.49 -0.75 13.97
N SER A 26 12.51 0.36 14.69
CA SER A 26 11.29 1.01 15.19
C SER A 26 10.88 2.20 14.31
N ALA A 27 9.66 2.13 13.78
CA ALA A 27 9.00 3.19 13.01
C ALA A 27 8.78 4.48 13.82
N VAL A 28 8.87 4.43 15.15
CA VAL A 28 8.72 5.61 16.03
C VAL A 28 9.85 6.61 15.80
N TYR A 29 11.06 6.13 15.52
CA TYR A 29 12.24 6.98 15.32
C TYR A 29 12.41 7.42 13.85
N ARG A 30 11.50 7.06 12.95
CA ARG A 30 11.49 7.47 11.53
C ARG A 30 10.31 8.40 11.24
N PRO A 31 10.41 9.72 11.51
CA PRO A 31 9.29 10.65 11.39
C PRO A 31 8.69 10.75 9.99
N TRP A 32 9.49 10.50 8.94
CA TRP A 32 9.00 10.42 7.56
C TRP A 32 8.17 9.15 7.31
N TYR A 33 8.72 7.99 7.66
CA TYR A 33 8.02 6.70 7.52
C TYR A 33 6.69 6.69 8.28
N ARG A 34 6.64 7.29 9.48
CA ARG A 34 5.39 7.40 10.27
C ARG A 34 4.26 8.09 9.50
N ARG A 35 4.53 9.17 8.75
CA ARG A 35 3.49 9.85 7.97
C ARG A 35 2.99 8.97 6.82
N PHE A 36 3.91 8.36 6.08
CA PHE A 36 3.54 7.47 4.98
C PHE A 36 2.80 6.22 5.45
N PHE A 37 3.13 5.69 6.63
CA PHE A 37 2.39 4.58 7.23
C PHE A 37 0.93 4.96 7.52
N TRP A 38 0.68 6.14 8.10
CA TRP A 38 -0.69 6.60 8.32
C TRP A 38 -1.45 6.85 7.01
N LEU A 39 -0.77 7.37 5.98
CA LEU A 39 -1.35 7.47 4.63
C LEU A 39 -1.66 6.10 4.03
N PHE A 40 -0.81 5.09 4.25
CA PHE A 40 -1.07 3.71 3.84
C PHE A 40 -2.29 3.12 4.54
N VAL A 41 -2.43 3.33 5.85
CA VAL A 41 -3.62 2.89 6.60
C VAL A 41 -4.89 3.55 6.05
N ALA A 42 -4.86 4.86 5.80
CA ALA A 42 -5.98 5.56 5.18
C ALA A 42 -6.30 5.01 3.78
N ASN A 43 -5.28 4.75 2.95
CA ASN A 43 -5.48 4.16 1.62
C ASN A 43 -6.04 2.74 1.70
N ALA A 44 -5.60 1.90 2.65
CA ALA A 44 -6.12 0.55 2.81
C ALA A 44 -7.61 0.54 3.20
N LEU A 45 -8.02 1.45 4.10
CA LEU A 45 -9.43 1.64 4.45
C LEU A 45 -10.23 2.16 3.25
N PHE A 46 -9.67 3.10 2.48
CA PHE A 46 -10.30 3.64 1.28
C PHE A 46 -10.47 2.58 0.18
N LEU A 47 -9.48 1.69 0.00
CA LEU A 47 -9.54 0.56 -0.93
C LEU A 47 -10.61 -0.44 -0.52
N GLY A 48 -10.71 -0.75 0.78
CA GLY A 48 -11.78 -1.60 1.33
C GLY A 48 -13.17 -1.00 1.10
N TRP A 49 -13.32 0.31 1.28
CA TRP A 49 -14.57 1.01 0.99
C TRP A 49 -14.90 1.00 -0.51
N LEU A 50 -13.92 1.28 -1.38
CA LEU A 50 -14.08 1.23 -2.83
C LEU A 50 -14.47 -0.18 -3.32
N GLY A 51 -13.97 -1.24 -2.68
CA GLY A 51 -14.34 -2.62 -2.98
C GLY A 51 -15.82 -2.94 -2.75
N SER A 52 -16.52 -2.15 -1.91
CA SER A 52 -17.96 -2.29 -1.67
C SER A 52 -18.85 -1.49 -2.63
N LYS A 53 -18.25 -0.62 -3.45
CA LYS A 53 -18.99 0.25 -4.38
C LYS A 53 -19.12 -0.40 -5.76
N PRO A 54 -20.20 -0.08 -6.50
CA PRO A 54 -20.33 -0.52 -7.88
C PRO A 54 -19.16 0.04 -8.71
N ALA A 55 -18.62 -0.79 -9.59
CA ALA A 55 -17.48 -0.46 -10.44
C ALA A 55 -17.90 0.45 -11.61
N GLU A 56 -18.40 1.64 -11.30
CA GLU A 56 -18.95 2.59 -12.28
C GLU A 56 -18.42 4.01 -12.03
N GLY A 57 -18.28 4.79 -13.10
CA GLY A 57 -17.90 6.20 -13.02
C GLY A 57 -16.52 6.44 -12.39
N TRP A 58 -16.48 7.35 -11.40
CA TRP A 58 -15.24 7.82 -10.77
C TRP A 58 -14.58 6.80 -9.82
N TYR A 59 -15.29 5.73 -9.44
CA TYR A 59 -14.75 4.69 -8.55
C TYR A 59 -13.65 3.86 -9.21
N ILE A 60 -13.72 3.65 -10.54
CA ILE A 60 -12.71 2.89 -11.29
C ILE A 60 -11.32 3.55 -11.24
N PRO A 61 -11.15 4.83 -11.66
CA PRO A 61 -9.84 5.47 -11.60
C PRO A 61 -9.37 5.64 -10.15
N ALA A 62 -10.27 5.88 -9.19
CA ALA A 62 -9.91 5.94 -7.77
C ALA A 62 -9.32 4.62 -7.27
N MET A 63 -9.94 3.48 -7.61
CA MET A 63 -9.46 2.15 -7.23
C MET A 63 -8.11 1.81 -7.87
N GLN A 64 -7.87 2.25 -9.10
CA GLN A 64 -6.57 2.07 -9.78
C GLN A 64 -5.46 2.88 -9.09
N VAL A 65 -5.70 4.17 -8.83
CA VAL A 65 -4.73 5.05 -8.15
C VAL A 65 -4.42 4.53 -6.75
N SER A 66 -5.43 4.12 -6.00
CA SER A 66 -5.26 3.54 -4.67
C SER A 66 -4.48 2.22 -4.68
N THR A 67 -4.69 1.38 -5.70
CA THR A 67 -3.92 0.13 -5.86
C THR A 67 -2.46 0.41 -6.21
N ILE A 68 -2.19 1.40 -7.07
CA ILE A 68 -0.83 1.85 -7.38
C ILE A 68 -0.13 2.36 -6.11
N TYR A 69 -0.81 3.18 -5.31
CA TYR A 69 -0.26 3.68 -4.05
C TYR A 69 0.04 2.55 -3.06
N TYR A 70 -0.83 1.53 -2.99
CA TYR A 70 -0.61 0.36 -2.14
C TYR A 70 0.71 -0.35 -2.48
N PHE A 71 0.96 -0.65 -3.75
CA PHE A 71 2.23 -1.28 -4.17
C PHE A 71 3.43 -0.35 -4.04
N ALA A 72 3.27 0.94 -4.35
CA ALA A 72 4.34 1.93 -4.21
C ALA A 72 4.81 2.09 -2.74
N PHE A 73 3.89 1.97 -1.77
CA PHE A 73 4.26 2.01 -0.36
C PHE A 73 5.25 0.87 0.01
N PHE A 74 4.94 -0.36 -0.40
CA PHE A 74 5.80 -1.52 -0.10
C PHE A 74 7.11 -1.52 -0.90
N LEU A 75 7.06 -1.18 -2.19
CA LEU A 75 8.22 -1.32 -3.08
C LEU A 75 9.14 -0.09 -3.10
N VAL A 76 8.63 1.10 -2.79
CA VAL A 76 9.39 2.36 -2.87
C VAL A 76 9.54 3.00 -1.50
N VAL A 77 8.46 3.19 -0.74
CA VAL A 77 8.52 3.95 0.52
C VAL A 77 9.19 3.17 1.64
N MET A 78 9.04 1.85 1.68
CA MET A 78 9.68 0.99 2.68
C MET A 78 11.22 0.91 2.56
N PRO A 79 11.82 0.79 1.36
CA PRO A 79 13.28 0.79 1.20
C PRO A 79 13.95 2.18 1.24
N LEU A 80 13.19 3.27 1.24
CA LEU A 80 13.67 4.67 1.32
C LEU A 80 13.76 5.16 2.78
#